data_AF-A0A662TJJ9-F1
#
_entry.id   AF-A0A662TJJ9-F1
#
_cell.length_a   1.000
_cell.length_b   1.000
_cell.length_c   1.000
_cell.angle_alpha   90.00
_cell.angle_beta   90.00
_cell.angle_gamma   90.00
#
_symmetry.space_group_name_H-M   'P 1'
#
loop_
_entity.id
_entity.type
_entity.pdbx_description
1 polymer ?
#
loop_
_entity_poly.entity_id
_entity_poly.type
_entity_poly.pdbx_seq_one_letter_code
_entity_poly.pdbx_strand_id
1 'polypeptide(L)'
;MMSTSKAGGPLKMNTMNKLSPFIAMLLPVPLMWLSLKISEMYASALSVALSIVFLIVLRSFKMLRGGFPNFLKRSPLLYSLLIFLMFMALRSVYVLLYGFPAEKVSIIYFLMVFFIVYGISFHESGFSKDKLMLNILFAIFVFLLISLVYILSSFIAVFLLGLPMPTLVFQNLEIVPLTFVFMTLVVGVSEEWLFRGFFQKLLLEKFTAGIALTVQAILFGIWHVVWHISPNGIDIPGMFSHVFFSFIWGVLAGVMFIKTGSLLAPILVHGLWDTLVTHLYIKLPVSVMAYSPIGVAFISIAGTFLTCLMIVIAIVVVPKTSEYLWR
;
A
#
# COMPACT_ATOMS: atom_id res chain seq x y z
N MET A 1 -42.95 -7.35 -38.00
CA MET A 1 -42.39 -7.89 -36.74
C MET A 1 -41.04 -7.24 -36.48
N MET A 2 -41.01 -6.19 -35.65
CA MET A 2 -39.76 -5.63 -35.12
C MET A 2 -39.86 -5.70 -33.60
N SER A 3 -39.11 -6.64 -33.03
CA SER A 3 -38.98 -6.85 -31.59
C SER A 3 -38.05 -5.77 -31.03
N THR A 4 -38.61 -4.80 -30.33
CA THR A 4 -37.86 -3.87 -29.48
C THR A 4 -37.36 -4.62 -28.25
N SER A 5 -36.05 -4.83 -28.17
CA SER A 5 -35.41 -5.36 -26.97
C SER A 5 -35.58 -4.35 -25.83
N LYS A 6 -36.23 -4.78 -24.75
CA LYS A 6 -36.31 -4.01 -23.51
C LYS A 6 -34.89 -3.82 -22.98
N ALA A 7 -34.41 -2.58 -23.01
CA ALA A 7 -33.25 -2.14 -22.27
C ALA A 7 -33.47 -2.45 -20.79
N GLY A 8 -32.64 -3.33 -20.22
CA GLY A 8 -32.67 -3.67 -18.80
C GLY A 8 -32.38 -2.43 -17.97
N GLY A 9 -33.37 -1.96 -17.20
CA GLY A 9 -33.17 -0.94 -16.18
C GLY A 9 -32.18 -1.42 -15.11
N PRO A 10 -31.55 -0.49 -14.36
CA PRO A 10 -30.59 -0.85 -13.33
C PRO A 10 -31.24 -1.75 -12.28
N LEU A 11 -30.64 -2.93 -12.06
CA LEU A 11 -31.03 -3.89 -11.03
C LEU A 11 -31.14 -3.17 -9.67
N LYS A 12 -32.36 -3.11 -9.11
CA LYS A 12 -32.58 -2.64 -7.74
C LYS A 12 -31.87 -3.59 -6.78
N MET A 13 -30.73 -3.17 -6.24
CA MET A 13 -30.02 -3.93 -5.21
C MET A 13 -30.84 -3.98 -3.91
N ASN A 14 -31.18 -5.19 -3.47
CA ASN A 14 -31.83 -5.44 -2.18
C ASN A 14 -30.85 -5.18 -1.02
N THR A 15 -31.35 -4.95 0.20
CA THR A 15 -30.56 -4.55 1.39
C THR A 15 -29.46 -5.56 1.75
N MET A 16 -29.68 -6.86 1.49
CA MET A 16 -28.67 -7.91 1.63
C MET A 16 -27.45 -7.72 0.71
N ASN A 17 -27.63 -7.14 -0.48
CA ASN A 17 -26.52 -6.86 -1.40
C ASN A 17 -25.65 -5.68 -0.93
N LYS A 18 -26.14 -4.83 -0.01
CA LYS A 18 -25.35 -3.73 0.55
C LYS A 18 -24.44 -4.18 1.70
N LEU A 19 -24.79 -5.27 2.38
CA LEU A 19 -24.04 -5.85 3.50
C LEU A 19 -23.01 -6.90 3.07
N SER A 20 -23.12 -7.43 1.85
CA SER A 20 -22.24 -8.51 1.37
C SER A 20 -20.74 -8.18 1.38
N PRO A 21 -20.25 -6.94 1.11
CA PRO A 21 -18.82 -6.64 1.22
C PRO A 21 -18.32 -6.67 2.67
N PHE A 22 -19.14 -6.24 3.62
CA PHE A 22 -18.78 -6.23 5.04
C PHE A 22 -18.77 -7.64 5.63
N ILE A 23 -19.73 -8.49 5.24
CA ILE A 23 -19.75 -9.91 5.62
C ILE A 23 -18.56 -10.65 5.00
N ALA A 24 -18.19 -10.32 3.76
CA ALA A 24 -17.02 -10.90 3.11
C ALA A 24 -15.68 -10.55 3.79
N MET A 25 -15.59 -9.42 4.48
CA MET A 25 -14.40 -9.05 5.26
C MET A 25 -14.20 -9.93 6.49
N LEU A 26 -15.28 -10.54 7.01
CA LEU A 26 -15.24 -11.42 8.17
C LEU A 26 -14.96 -12.89 7.81
N LEU A 27 -15.08 -13.27 6.54
CA LEU A 27 -14.88 -14.65 6.06
C LEU A 27 -13.42 -15.14 6.12
N PRO A 28 -12.39 -14.31 5.82
CA PRO A 28 -10.98 -14.70 5.96
C PRO A 28 -10.54 -14.79 7.42
N VAL A 29 -11.21 -14.06 8.32
CA VAL A 29 -10.80 -13.91 9.72
C VAL A 29 -10.64 -15.27 10.42
N PRO A 30 -11.59 -16.22 10.35
CA PRO A 30 -11.43 -17.56 10.93
C PRO A 30 -10.35 -18.43 10.29
N LEU A 31 -10.18 -18.37 8.96
CA LEU A 31 -9.17 -19.16 8.24
C LEU A 31 -7.75 -18.67 8.54
N MET A 32 -7.57 -17.35 8.66
CA MET A 32 -6.30 -16.77 9.08
C MET A 32 -6.03 -17.06 10.57
N TRP A 33 -7.07 -17.04 11.41
CA TRP A 33 -6.97 -17.43 12.82
C TRP A 33 -6.42 -18.85 13.01
N LEU A 34 -6.85 -19.79 12.17
CA LEU A 34 -6.32 -21.17 12.16
C LEU A 34 -4.85 -21.22 11.72
N SER A 35 -4.42 -20.34 10.81
CA SER A 35 -3.05 -20.28 10.31
C SER A 35 -2.05 -19.62 11.27
N LEU A 36 -2.51 -18.74 12.15
CA LEU A 36 -1.67 -18.03 13.13
C LEU A 36 -1.25 -18.90 14.33
N LYS A 37 -1.82 -20.12 14.45
CA LYS A 37 -1.27 -21.18 15.32
C LYS A 37 -0.07 -21.91 14.69
N ILE A 38 0.32 -21.55 13.47
CA ILE A 38 1.45 -22.11 12.71
C ILE A 38 2.52 -21.01 12.58
N SER A 39 3.79 -21.34 12.28
CA SER A 39 4.86 -20.33 12.16
C SER A 39 4.55 -19.24 11.12
N GLU A 40 5.12 -18.04 11.31
CA GLU A 40 4.92 -16.86 10.44
C GLU A 40 5.16 -17.16 8.95
N MET A 41 6.11 -18.06 8.66
CA MET A 41 6.42 -18.50 7.30
C MET A 41 5.22 -19.21 6.64
N TYR A 42 4.53 -20.09 7.37
CA TYR A 42 3.35 -20.79 6.86
C TYR A 42 2.14 -19.85 6.74
N ALA A 43 1.97 -18.93 7.69
CA ALA A 43 0.92 -17.89 7.60
C ALA A 43 1.12 -17.00 6.36
N SER A 44 2.37 -16.64 6.05
CA SER A 44 2.75 -15.87 4.87
C SER A 44 2.49 -16.66 3.58
N ALA A 45 2.94 -17.92 3.52
CA ALA A 45 2.71 -18.80 2.37
C ALA A 45 1.21 -19.03 2.11
N LEU A 46 0.41 -19.25 3.15
CA LEU A 46 -1.05 -19.40 3.04
C LEU A 46 -1.70 -18.10 2.55
N SER A 47 -1.27 -16.95 3.07
CA SER A 47 -1.77 -15.63 2.66
C SER A 47 -1.51 -15.36 1.17
N VAL A 48 -0.33 -15.76 0.67
CA VAL A 48 0.01 -15.72 -0.75
C VAL A 48 -0.88 -16.67 -1.55
N ALA A 49 -0.99 -17.93 -1.13
CA ALA A 49 -1.78 -18.94 -1.83
C ALA A 49 -3.25 -18.53 -1.96
N LEU A 50 -3.84 -18.04 -0.86
CA LEU A 50 -5.20 -17.49 -0.85
C LEU A 50 -5.28 -16.31 -1.82
N SER A 51 -4.41 -15.31 -1.70
CA SER A 51 -4.42 -14.15 -2.62
C SER A 51 -4.36 -14.57 -4.10
N ILE A 52 -3.51 -15.53 -4.46
CA ILE A 52 -3.39 -16.04 -5.84
C ILE A 52 -4.67 -16.76 -6.30
N VAL A 53 -5.17 -17.72 -5.51
CA VAL A 53 -6.40 -18.46 -5.85
C VAL A 53 -7.55 -17.47 -6.08
N PHE A 54 -7.64 -16.45 -5.24
CA PHE A 54 -8.67 -15.43 -5.36
C PHE A 54 -8.50 -14.54 -6.59
N LEU A 55 -7.27 -14.12 -6.93
CA LEU A 55 -6.98 -13.42 -8.19
C LEU A 55 -7.36 -14.25 -9.44
N ILE A 56 -7.24 -15.58 -9.36
CA ILE A 56 -7.64 -16.49 -10.45
C ILE A 56 -9.17 -16.61 -10.54
N VAL A 57 -9.86 -16.86 -9.41
CA VAL A 57 -11.33 -16.98 -9.34
C VAL A 57 -12.01 -15.72 -9.86
N LEU A 58 -11.43 -14.55 -9.61
CA LEU A 58 -11.89 -13.26 -10.10
C LEU A 58 -11.98 -13.14 -11.61
N ARG A 59 -11.01 -13.72 -12.33
CA ARG A 59 -10.98 -13.65 -13.81
C ARG A 59 -12.22 -14.29 -14.44
N SER A 60 -12.92 -15.15 -13.70
CA SER A 60 -14.11 -15.87 -14.12
C SER A 60 -15.41 -15.07 -13.99
N PHE A 61 -15.41 -13.94 -13.27
CA PHE A 61 -16.62 -13.13 -13.08
C PHE A 61 -16.78 -12.07 -14.18
N LYS A 62 -17.93 -12.06 -14.84
CA LYS A 62 -18.32 -11.00 -15.77
C LYS A 62 -18.72 -9.76 -14.97
N MET A 63 -17.83 -8.77 -14.90
CA MET A 63 -18.11 -7.52 -14.19
C MET A 63 -19.12 -6.68 -14.98
N LEU A 64 -20.17 -6.22 -14.29
CA LEU A 64 -21.05 -5.18 -14.81
C LEU A 64 -20.27 -3.87 -14.89
N ARG A 65 -20.63 -2.95 -15.79
CA ARG A 65 -20.02 -1.61 -15.87
C ARG A 65 -20.76 -0.67 -14.92
N GLY A 66 -20.11 -0.24 -13.84
CA GLY A 66 -20.60 0.74 -12.88
C GLY A 66 -19.45 1.51 -12.24
N GLY A 67 -19.67 2.79 -11.91
CA GLY A 67 -18.70 3.57 -11.11
C GLY A 67 -18.93 3.40 -9.61
N PHE A 68 -18.20 4.15 -8.78
CA PHE A 68 -18.49 4.20 -7.35
C PHE A 68 -19.98 4.50 -7.08
N PRO A 69 -20.62 3.83 -6.10
CA PRO A 69 -22.00 4.11 -5.75
C PRO A 69 -22.24 5.59 -5.41
N ASN A 70 -23.39 6.13 -5.82
CA ASN A 70 -23.74 7.54 -5.59
C ASN A 70 -23.64 7.96 -4.12
N PHE A 71 -23.91 7.07 -3.17
CA PHE A 71 -23.80 7.41 -1.75
C PHE A 71 -22.33 7.71 -1.36
N LEU A 72 -21.36 6.95 -1.87
CA LEU A 72 -19.94 7.21 -1.66
C LEU A 72 -19.53 8.55 -2.29
N LYS A 73 -19.95 8.79 -3.54
CA LYS A 73 -19.66 10.02 -4.28
C LYS A 73 -20.21 11.29 -3.60
N ARG A 74 -21.30 11.20 -2.83
CA ARG A 74 -21.87 12.34 -2.10
C ARG A 74 -20.92 12.88 -1.03
N SER A 75 -20.25 11.98 -0.31
CA SER A 75 -19.39 12.32 0.84
C SER A 75 -18.11 11.47 0.85
N PRO A 76 -17.26 11.56 -0.19
CA PRO A 76 -16.14 10.64 -0.37
C PRO A 76 -15.15 10.67 0.79
N LEU A 77 -14.86 11.85 1.35
CA LEU A 77 -14.00 11.98 2.53
C LEU A 77 -14.56 11.22 3.75
N LEU A 78 -15.85 11.39 4.06
CA LEU A 78 -16.48 10.72 5.19
C LEU A 78 -16.39 9.20 5.05
N TYR A 79 -16.71 8.66 3.88
CA TYR A 79 -16.68 7.21 3.68
C TYR A 79 -15.26 6.65 3.64
N SER A 80 -14.30 7.38 3.07
CA SER A 80 -12.88 7.01 3.17
C SER A 80 -12.44 6.94 4.64
N LEU A 81 -12.83 7.91 5.47
CA LEU A 81 -12.52 7.91 6.90
C LEU A 81 -13.20 6.75 7.65
N LEU A 82 -14.49 6.47 7.40
CA LEU A 82 -15.20 5.37 8.04
C LEU A 82 -14.60 4.00 7.69
N ILE A 83 -14.29 3.77 6.41
CA ILE A 83 -13.67 2.54 5.95
C ILE A 83 -12.24 2.43 6.49
N PHE A 84 -11.49 3.53 6.51
CA PHE A 84 -10.16 3.58 7.11
C PHE A 84 -10.18 3.22 8.59
N LEU A 85 -11.07 3.82 9.38
CA LEU A 85 -11.21 3.53 10.81
C LEU A 85 -11.61 2.07 11.07
N MET A 86 -12.49 1.52 10.24
CA MET A 86 -12.86 0.11 10.29
C MET A 86 -11.64 -0.80 10.08
N PHE A 87 -10.81 -0.53 9.06
CA PHE A 87 -9.60 -1.29 8.81
C PHE A 87 -8.52 -1.06 9.86
N MET A 88 -8.40 0.15 10.40
CA MET A 88 -7.50 0.44 11.51
C MET A 88 -7.87 -0.35 12.75
N ALA A 89 -9.16 -0.44 13.09
CA ALA A 89 -9.63 -1.25 14.21
C ALA A 89 -9.28 -2.74 14.00
N LEU A 90 -9.53 -3.29 12.80
CA LEU A 90 -9.15 -4.65 12.46
C LEU A 90 -7.63 -4.85 12.60
N ARG A 91 -6.84 -3.98 11.97
CA ARG A 91 -5.38 -4.01 11.98
C ARG A 91 -4.80 -3.93 13.39
N SER A 92 -5.31 -3.04 14.22
CA SER A 92 -4.88 -2.90 15.61
C SER A 92 -5.08 -4.19 16.39
N VAL A 93 -6.23 -4.87 16.23
CA VAL A 93 -6.47 -6.16 16.87
C VAL A 93 -5.47 -7.21 16.39
N TYR A 94 -5.24 -7.31 15.08
CA TYR A 94 -4.30 -8.30 14.53
C TYR A 94 -2.86 -8.08 14.98
N VAL A 95 -2.35 -6.85 14.86
CA VAL A 95 -0.96 -6.55 15.22
C VAL A 95 -0.74 -6.68 16.73
N LEU A 96 -1.68 -6.26 17.57
CA LEU A 96 -1.54 -6.38 19.03
C LEU A 96 -1.61 -7.83 19.52
N LEU A 97 -2.41 -8.68 18.87
CA LEU A 97 -2.54 -10.08 19.27
C LEU A 97 -1.44 -10.98 18.72
N TYR A 98 -0.93 -10.69 17.51
CA TYR A 98 -0.07 -11.61 16.77
C TYR A 98 1.29 -11.03 16.38
N GLY A 99 1.51 -9.72 16.51
CA GLY A 99 2.72 -9.06 16.02
C GLY A 99 2.88 -9.08 14.49
N PHE A 100 1.87 -9.55 13.75
CA PHE A 100 1.95 -9.82 12.31
C PHE A 100 0.76 -9.19 11.56
N PRO A 101 0.97 -8.58 10.37
CA PRO A 101 -0.07 -7.84 9.67
C PRO A 101 -0.92 -8.76 8.77
N ALA A 102 -1.50 -9.81 9.34
CA ALA A 102 -2.32 -10.77 8.59
C ALA A 102 -3.59 -10.13 7.98
N GLU A 103 -4.02 -8.96 8.44
CA GLU A 103 -5.24 -8.31 7.95
C GLU A 103 -5.17 -7.96 6.45
N LYS A 104 -3.97 -7.91 5.83
CA LYS A 104 -3.80 -7.59 4.40
C LYS A 104 -4.66 -8.44 3.49
N VAL A 105 -4.78 -9.73 3.79
CA VAL A 105 -5.63 -10.65 3.03
C VAL A 105 -7.10 -10.26 3.19
N SER A 106 -7.53 -9.90 4.41
CA SER A 106 -8.91 -9.43 4.64
C SER A 106 -9.24 -8.14 3.87
N ILE A 107 -8.27 -7.24 3.72
CA ILE A 107 -8.40 -6.02 2.88
C ILE A 107 -8.61 -6.39 1.41
N ILE A 108 -7.78 -7.28 0.87
CA ILE A 108 -7.91 -7.75 -0.53
C ILE A 108 -9.32 -8.31 -0.75
N TYR A 109 -9.82 -9.15 0.15
CA TYR A 109 -11.15 -9.75 0.02
C TYR A 109 -12.28 -8.72 0.09
N PHE A 110 -12.20 -7.77 1.02
CA PHE A 110 -13.17 -6.69 1.11
C PHE A 110 -13.21 -5.88 -0.19
N LEU A 111 -12.05 -5.43 -0.69
CA LEU A 111 -11.98 -4.66 -1.92
C LEU A 111 -12.51 -5.47 -3.11
N MET A 112 -12.15 -6.74 -3.22
CA MET A 112 -12.67 -7.61 -4.26
C MET A 112 -14.20 -7.69 -4.25
N VAL A 113 -14.80 -8.05 -3.12
CA VAL A 113 -16.26 -8.19 -3.03
C VAL A 113 -16.93 -6.84 -3.22
N PHE A 114 -16.37 -5.76 -2.67
CA PHE A 114 -16.85 -4.41 -2.90
C PHE A 114 -16.93 -4.07 -4.40
N PHE A 115 -15.83 -4.25 -5.14
CA PHE A 115 -15.77 -3.92 -6.56
C PHE A 115 -16.68 -4.81 -7.40
N ILE A 116 -16.81 -6.11 -7.06
CA ILE A 116 -17.78 -7.01 -7.72
C ILE A 116 -19.23 -6.57 -7.48
N VAL A 117 -19.60 -6.35 -6.21
CA VAL A 117 -20.97 -6.00 -5.80
C VAL A 117 -21.43 -4.70 -6.44
N TYR A 118 -20.52 -3.72 -6.54
CA TYR A 118 -20.82 -2.42 -7.11
C TYR A 118 -20.47 -2.29 -8.60
N GLY A 119 -19.96 -3.36 -9.22
CA GLY A 119 -19.66 -3.39 -10.65
C GLY A 119 -18.54 -2.42 -11.07
N ILE A 120 -17.58 -2.14 -10.21
CA ILE A 120 -16.43 -1.28 -10.54
C ILE A 120 -15.37 -2.16 -11.15
N SER A 121 -14.99 -1.92 -12.40
CA SER A 121 -14.02 -2.79 -13.08
C SER A 121 -12.62 -2.70 -12.46
N PHE A 122 -11.84 -3.78 -12.54
CA PHE A 122 -10.44 -3.77 -12.11
C PHE A 122 -9.59 -2.72 -12.83
N HIS A 123 -9.86 -2.51 -14.12
CA HIS A 123 -9.21 -1.46 -14.90
C HIS A 123 -9.53 -0.07 -14.31
N GLU A 124 -10.80 0.20 -13.99
CA GLU A 124 -11.23 1.44 -13.30
C GLU A 124 -10.71 1.55 -11.87
N SER A 125 -10.26 0.48 -11.23
CA SER A 125 -9.55 0.53 -9.95
C SER A 125 -8.05 0.81 -10.10
N GLY A 126 -7.51 0.65 -11.31
CA GLY A 126 -6.10 0.87 -11.64
C GLY A 126 -5.29 -0.39 -11.97
N PHE A 127 -5.89 -1.59 -11.94
CA PHE A 127 -5.25 -2.78 -12.51
C PHE A 127 -5.39 -2.75 -14.03
N SER A 128 -4.47 -2.05 -14.68
CA SER A 128 -4.38 -1.95 -16.12
C SER A 128 -3.12 -2.64 -16.66
N LYS A 129 -3.26 -3.29 -17.82
CA LYS A 129 -2.15 -3.81 -18.63
C LYS A 129 -1.62 -2.78 -19.62
N ASP A 130 -2.21 -1.59 -19.65
CA ASP A 130 -1.81 -0.51 -20.55
C ASP A 130 -0.36 -0.13 -20.27
N LYS A 131 0.47 -0.14 -21.33
CA LYS A 131 1.90 0.20 -21.24
C LYS A 131 2.62 -0.62 -20.15
N LEU A 132 2.31 -1.92 -20.05
CA LEU A 132 2.86 -2.85 -19.05
C LEU A 132 4.37 -2.71 -18.87
N MET A 133 5.13 -2.82 -19.96
CA MET A 133 6.60 -2.76 -19.93
C MET A 133 7.09 -1.41 -19.41
N LEU A 134 6.45 -0.30 -19.81
CA LEU A 134 6.83 1.04 -19.36
C LEU A 134 6.58 1.21 -17.85
N ASN A 135 5.49 0.64 -17.32
CA ASN A 135 5.22 0.63 -15.88
C ASN A 135 6.28 -0.16 -15.11
N ILE A 136 6.71 -1.32 -15.63
CA ILE A 136 7.77 -2.14 -15.02
C ILE A 136 9.10 -1.39 -15.03
N LEU A 137 9.50 -0.85 -16.18
CA LEU A 137 10.75 -0.07 -16.30
C LEU A 137 10.73 1.17 -15.41
N PHE A 138 9.60 1.87 -15.34
CA PHE A 138 9.42 3.01 -14.46
C PHE A 138 9.52 2.61 -12.98
N ALA A 139 8.91 1.49 -12.59
CA ALA A 139 9.03 0.95 -11.23
C ALA A 139 10.48 0.62 -10.87
N ILE A 140 11.19 -0.09 -11.75
CA ILE A 140 12.60 -0.44 -11.55
C ILE A 140 13.45 0.83 -11.43
N PHE A 141 13.27 1.79 -12.33
CA PHE A 141 13.99 3.06 -12.30
C PHE A 141 13.76 3.80 -10.98
N VAL A 142 12.50 3.95 -10.56
CA VAL A 142 12.16 4.59 -9.30
C VAL A 142 12.81 3.83 -8.15
N PHE A 143 12.61 2.51 -8.03
CA PHE A 143 13.19 1.70 -6.97
C PHE A 143 14.72 1.84 -6.87
N LEU A 144 15.45 1.79 -8.00
CA LEU A 144 16.90 1.97 -8.02
C LEU A 144 17.29 3.37 -7.55
N LEU A 145 16.55 4.41 -7.98
CA LEU A 145 16.77 5.78 -7.53
C LEU A 145 16.56 5.91 -6.01
N ILE A 146 15.47 5.37 -5.45
CA ILE A 146 15.20 5.43 -4.00
C ILE A 146 16.31 4.73 -3.24
N SER A 147 16.67 3.52 -3.68
CA SER A 147 17.70 2.69 -3.04
C SER A 147 19.05 3.39 -3.04
N LEU A 148 19.42 4.00 -4.17
CA LEU A 148 20.66 4.77 -4.30
C LEU A 148 20.66 5.97 -3.34
N VAL A 149 19.60 6.78 -3.32
CA VAL A 149 19.57 7.98 -2.47
C VAL A 149 19.50 7.60 -0.98
N TYR A 150 18.80 6.52 -0.62
CA TYR A 150 18.79 5.98 0.74
C TYR A 150 20.19 5.57 1.21
N ILE A 151 20.94 4.82 0.39
CA ILE A 151 22.31 4.42 0.71
C ILE A 151 23.23 5.64 0.78
N LEU A 152 23.23 6.49 -0.25
CA LEU A 152 24.11 7.67 -0.30
C LEU A 152 23.86 8.63 0.86
N SER A 153 22.59 8.90 1.18
CA SER A 153 22.25 9.81 2.28
C SER A 153 22.73 9.29 3.63
N SER A 154 22.66 7.98 3.85
CA SER A 154 23.19 7.34 5.06
C SER A 154 24.72 7.47 5.15
N PHE A 155 25.43 7.27 4.05
CA PHE A 155 26.89 7.42 4.00
C PHE A 155 27.34 8.88 4.17
N ILE A 156 26.68 9.83 3.49
CA ILE A 156 26.96 11.26 3.59
C ILE A 156 26.76 11.74 5.02
N ALA A 157 25.66 11.35 5.67
CA ALA A 157 25.35 11.79 7.01
C ALA A 157 26.35 11.27 8.06
N VAL A 158 26.80 10.01 7.93
CA VAL A 158 27.88 9.46 8.78
C VAL A 158 29.20 10.20 8.55
N PHE A 159 29.55 10.47 7.28
CA PHE A 159 30.75 11.23 6.92
C PHE A 159 30.74 12.66 7.50
N LEU A 160 29.64 13.39 7.37
CA LEU A 160 29.49 14.76 7.87
C LEU A 160 29.63 14.87 9.39
N LEU A 161 29.34 13.79 10.11
CA LEU A 161 29.44 13.73 11.56
C LEU A 161 30.79 13.19 12.04
N GLY A 162 31.73 12.89 11.13
CA GLY A 162 33.03 12.32 11.47
C GLY A 162 32.93 10.92 12.10
N LEU A 163 31.83 10.21 11.84
CA LEU A 163 31.56 8.89 12.40
C LEU A 163 32.18 7.80 11.50
N PRO A 164 32.59 6.65 12.05
CA PRO A 164 33.10 5.56 11.23
C PRO A 164 32.04 5.05 10.24
N MET A 165 32.50 4.76 9.02
CA MET A 165 31.65 4.45 7.87
C MET A 165 30.70 3.27 8.15
N PRO A 166 29.44 3.33 7.69
CA PRO A 166 28.49 2.26 7.89
C PRO A 166 28.84 1.05 7.02
N THR A 167 28.41 -0.13 7.45
CA THR A 167 28.50 -1.35 6.65
C THR A 167 27.12 -1.80 6.18
N LEU A 168 27.02 -2.22 4.93
CA LEU A 168 25.81 -2.84 4.42
C LEU A 168 25.81 -4.31 4.84
N VAL A 169 24.74 -4.74 5.52
CA VAL A 169 24.60 -6.13 5.94
C VAL A 169 23.35 -6.72 5.31
N PHE A 170 23.54 -7.86 4.65
CA PHE A 170 22.47 -8.67 4.08
C PHE A 170 22.23 -9.88 4.97
N GLN A 171 20.97 -10.15 5.30
CA GLN A 171 20.56 -11.29 6.11
C GLN A 171 19.49 -12.11 5.39
N ASN A 172 19.37 -13.39 5.77
CA ASN A 172 18.30 -14.30 5.36
C ASN A 172 18.05 -14.31 3.83
N LEU A 173 19.13 -14.31 3.05
CA LEU A 173 19.07 -14.21 1.59
C LEU A 173 18.28 -15.35 0.95
N GLU A 174 18.27 -16.52 1.59
CA GLU A 174 17.53 -17.70 1.17
C GLU A 174 16.01 -17.52 1.17
N ILE A 175 15.46 -16.62 1.99
CA ILE A 175 14.00 -16.33 2.03
C ILE A 175 13.62 -15.05 1.27
N VAL A 176 14.57 -14.35 0.65
CA VAL A 176 14.29 -13.14 -0.15
C VAL A 176 13.24 -13.39 -1.23
N PRO A 177 13.26 -14.49 -2.01
CA PRO A 177 12.22 -14.73 -3.03
C PRO A 177 10.81 -14.84 -2.43
N LEU A 178 10.67 -15.54 -1.29
CA LEU A 178 9.38 -15.67 -0.60
C LEU A 178 8.92 -14.33 -0.04
N THR A 179 9.84 -13.58 0.57
CA THR A 179 9.59 -12.23 1.09
C THR A 179 9.12 -11.31 -0.03
N PHE A 180 9.78 -11.33 -1.18
CA PHE A 180 9.41 -10.54 -2.34
C PHE A 180 7.99 -10.83 -2.82
N VAL A 181 7.63 -12.11 -2.92
CA VAL A 181 6.28 -12.50 -3.32
C VAL A 181 5.24 -12.03 -2.30
N PHE A 182 5.51 -12.18 -1.00
CA PHE A 182 4.61 -11.72 0.06
C PHE A 182 4.47 -10.19 0.07
N MET A 183 5.59 -9.46 0.09
CA MET A 183 5.60 -8.00 0.12
C MET A 183 4.98 -7.39 -1.13
N THR A 184 5.11 -8.05 -2.29
CA THR A 184 4.50 -7.53 -3.53
C THR A 184 3.02 -7.90 -3.63
N LEU A 185 2.67 -9.18 -3.49
CA LEU A 185 1.33 -9.68 -3.80
C LEU A 185 0.34 -9.57 -2.64
N VAL A 186 0.82 -9.49 -1.40
CA VAL A 186 -0.03 -9.38 -0.22
C VAL A 186 0.02 -7.94 0.30
N VAL A 187 1.20 -7.45 0.70
CA VAL A 187 1.34 -6.10 1.26
C VAL A 187 1.10 -5.05 0.18
N GLY A 188 1.90 -5.03 -0.88
CA GLY A 188 1.81 -4.07 -1.98
C GLY A 188 0.43 -4.03 -2.62
N VAL A 189 -0.14 -5.17 -3.03
CA VAL A 189 -1.49 -5.21 -3.61
C VAL A 189 -2.54 -4.68 -2.62
N SER A 190 -2.53 -5.12 -1.36
CA SER A 190 -3.57 -4.71 -0.39
C SER A 190 -3.53 -3.21 -0.12
N GLU A 191 -2.35 -2.65 0.14
CA GLU A 191 -2.20 -1.24 0.50
C GLU A 191 -2.36 -0.35 -0.73
N GLU A 192 -1.68 -0.64 -1.84
CA GLU A 192 -1.79 0.19 -3.03
C GLU A 192 -3.22 0.20 -3.58
N TRP A 193 -3.91 -0.95 -3.56
CA TRP A 193 -5.30 -0.98 -4.00
C TRP A 193 -6.22 -0.21 -3.06
N LEU A 194 -6.06 -0.34 -1.74
CA LEU A 194 -6.87 0.41 -0.77
C LEU A 194 -6.65 1.92 -0.87
N PHE A 195 -5.40 2.36 -0.86
CA PHE A 195 -5.09 3.78 -0.77
C PHE A 195 -5.18 4.49 -2.12
N ARG A 196 -4.69 3.88 -3.21
CA ARG A 196 -4.67 4.52 -4.54
C ARG A 196 -5.89 4.11 -5.35
N GLY A 197 -6.12 2.81 -5.44
CA GLY A 197 -7.21 2.28 -6.26
C GLY A 197 -8.62 2.54 -5.70
N PHE A 198 -8.74 2.70 -4.38
CA PHE A 198 -10.00 3.01 -3.71
C PHE A 198 -10.04 4.43 -3.14
N PHE A 199 -9.26 4.77 -2.10
CA PHE A 199 -9.40 6.08 -1.42
C PHE A 199 -9.07 7.26 -2.33
N GLN A 200 -7.93 7.24 -3.01
CA GLN A 200 -7.53 8.33 -3.90
C GLN A 200 -8.53 8.51 -5.04
N LYS A 201 -8.97 7.42 -5.69
CA LYS A 201 -10.01 7.48 -6.74
C LYS A 201 -11.35 7.96 -6.23
N LEU A 202 -11.79 7.51 -5.06
CA LEU A 202 -13.04 7.97 -4.48
C LEU A 202 -12.98 9.47 -4.13
N LEU A 203 -11.85 9.97 -3.62
CA LEU A 203 -11.67 11.38 -3.33
C LEU A 203 -11.67 12.24 -4.61
N LEU A 204 -11.12 11.73 -5.72
CA LEU A 204 -11.14 12.39 -7.03
C LEU A 204 -12.56 12.58 -7.61
N GLU A 205 -13.57 11.87 -7.10
CA GLU A 205 -14.97 12.08 -7.52
C GLU A 205 -15.52 13.47 -7.12
N LYS A 206 -14.86 14.17 -6.18
CA LYS A 206 -15.33 15.47 -5.65
C LYS A 206 -14.22 16.49 -5.41
N PHE A 207 -12.99 16.05 -5.22
CA PHE A 207 -11.87 16.92 -4.87
C PHE A 207 -10.82 16.96 -5.97
N THR A 208 -9.98 17.99 -5.95
CA THR A 208 -8.83 18.10 -6.86
C THR A 208 -7.82 17.00 -6.59
N ALA A 209 -6.98 16.70 -7.59
CA ALA A 209 -5.90 15.72 -7.45
C ALA A 209 -4.96 16.02 -6.26
N GLY A 210 -4.69 17.30 -5.97
CA GLY A 210 -3.86 17.70 -4.83
C GLY A 210 -4.49 17.33 -3.48
N ILE A 211 -5.80 17.56 -3.32
CA ILE A 211 -6.52 17.20 -2.09
C ILE A 211 -6.62 15.69 -1.96
N ALA A 212 -7.01 14.99 -3.04
CA ALA A 212 -7.12 13.53 -3.03
C ALA A 212 -5.79 12.85 -2.68
N LEU A 213 -4.69 13.34 -3.27
CA LEU A 213 -3.32 12.89 -3.01
C LEU A 213 -2.90 13.14 -1.56
N THR A 214 -3.17 14.34 -1.04
CA THR A 214 -2.76 14.72 0.32
C THR A 214 -3.52 13.92 1.37
N VAL A 215 -4.85 13.82 1.22
CA VAL A 215 -5.70 13.07 2.16
C VAL A 215 -5.33 11.59 2.15
N GLN A 216 -5.21 10.93 0.99
CA GLN A 216 -4.85 9.52 0.97
C GLN A 216 -3.45 9.27 1.57
N ALA A 217 -2.51 10.20 1.36
CA ALA A 217 -1.17 10.09 1.94
C ALA A 217 -1.18 10.24 3.46
N ILE A 218 -2.01 11.15 4.00
CA ILE A 218 -2.21 11.28 5.45
C ILE A 218 -2.75 9.98 6.04
N LEU A 219 -3.79 9.41 5.41
CA LEU A 219 -4.34 8.13 5.84
C LEU A 219 -3.28 7.01 5.79
N PHE A 220 -2.47 6.96 4.73
CA PHE A 220 -1.37 6.01 4.60
C PHE A 220 -0.28 6.22 5.66
N GLY A 221 0.04 7.45 6.04
CA GLY A 221 0.92 7.73 7.18
C GLY A 221 0.35 7.18 8.48
N ILE A 222 -0.90 7.55 8.81
CA ILE A 222 -1.59 7.13 10.05
C ILE A 222 -1.75 5.61 10.12
N TRP A 223 -1.87 4.93 8.98
CA TRP A 223 -1.94 3.45 8.89
C TRP A 223 -0.82 2.71 9.62
N HIS A 224 0.34 3.37 9.79
CA HIS A 224 1.55 2.80 10.34
C HIS A 224 1.72 3.01 11.85
N VAL A 225 0.81 3.75 12.52
CA VAL A 225 0.89 3.97 13.98
C VAL A 225 0.89 2.66 14.78
N VAL A 226 0.18 1.64 14.28
CA VAL A 226 -0.05 0.37 14.99
C VAL A 226 1.26 -0.36 15.30
N TRP A 227 2.29 -0.18 14.48
CA TRP A 227 3.60 -0.83 14.68
C TRP A 227 4.36 -0.35 15.92
N HIS A 228 3.95 0.78 16.48
CA HIS A 228 4.63 1.43 17.60
C HIS A 228 3.80 1.39 18.89
N ILE A 229 2.73 0.59 18.88
CA ILE A 229 1.86 0.36 20.03
C ILE A 229 2.01 -1.11 20.43
N SER A 230 2.39 -1.33 21.69
CA SER A 230 2.52 -2.66 22.27
C SER A 230 1.92 -2.71 23.68
N PRO A 231 1.65 -3.90 24.24
CA PRO A 231 1.25 -4.03 25.64
C PRO A 231 2.28 -3.44 26.63
N ASN A 232 3.54 -3.31 26.22
CA ASN A 232 4.64 -2.82 27.05
C ASN A 232 4.85 -1.30 26.96
N GLY A 233 4.06 -0.59 26.13
CA GLY A 233 4.17 0.86 25.95
C GLY A 233 4.09 1.30 24.50
N ILE A 234 4.24 2.62 24.30
CA ILE A 234 4.16 3.28 22.99
C ILE A 234 5.52 3.95 22.68
N ASP A 235 6.12 3.61 21.55
CA ASP A 235 7.31 4.29 21.02
C ASP A 235 6.87 5.55 20.25
N ILE A 236 6.65 6.65 20.97
CA ILE A 236 6.19 7.92 20.38
C ILE A 236 7.18 8.46 19.30
N PRO A 237 8.50 8.53 19.56
CA PRO A 237 9.45 8.99 18.54
C PRO A 237 9.46 8.10 17.30
N GLY A 238 9.54 6.77 17.46
CA GLY A 238 9.50 5.82 16.34
C GLY A 238 8.21 5.92 15.55
N MET A 239 7.07 6.07 16.25
CA MET A 239 5.76 6.27 15.64
C MET A 239 5.72 7.51 14.76
N PHE A 240 6.16 8.65 15.30
CA PHE A 240 6.14 9.91 14.55
C PHE A 240 7.01 9.82 13.29
N SER A 241 8.23 9.28 13.41
CA SER A 241 9.12 9.06 12.27
C SER A 241 8.49 8.13 11.23
N HIS A 242 7.93 6.99 11.64
CA HIS A 242 7.32 6.03 10.72
C HIS A 242 6.10 6.64 10.01
N VAL A 243 5.19 7.29 10.74
CA VAL A 243 4.02 7.98 10.16
C VAL A 243 4.44 9.04 9.14
N PHE A 244 5.44 9.85 9.47
CA PHE A 244 5.94 10.89 8.58
C PHE A 244 6.54 10.29 7.30
N PHE A 245 7.38 9.27 7.39
CA PHE A 245 7.96 8.62 6.20
C PHE A 245 6.92 7.91 5.36
N SER A 246 6.01 7.19 6.00
CA SER A 246 4.89 6.57 5.32
C SER A 246 4.04 7.62 4.62
N PHE A 247 3.77 8.79 5.22
CA PHE A 247 3.07 9.89 4.53
C PHE A 247 3.77 10.29 3.23
N ILE A 248 5.11 10.45 3.22
CA ILE A 248 5.81 10.83 1.99
C ILE A 248 5.81 9.69 0.96
N TRP A 249 5.96 8.43 1.40
CA TRP A 249 5.74 7.25 0.56
C TRP A 249 4.31 7.22 -0.03
N GLY A 250 3.34 7.63 0.79
CA GLY A 250 1.96 7.91 0.46
C GLY A 250 1.85 8.80 -0.78
N VAL A 251 2.45 9.98 -0.70
CA VAL A 251 2.52 10.97 -1.78
C VAL A 251 3.20 10.38 -3.01
N LEU A 252 4.38 9.78 -2.84
CA LEU A 252 5.17 9.19 -3.92
C LEU A 252 4.37 8.19 -4.76
N ALA A 253 3.83 7.13 -4.14
CA ALA A 253 3.07 6.13 -4.88
C ALA A 253 1.73 6.68 -5.40
N GLY A 254 1.13 7.68 -4.73
CA GLY A 254 -0.04 8.39 -5.24
C GLY A 254 0.24 9.20 -6.51
N VAL A 255 1.41 9.85 -6.62
CA VAL A 255 1.87 10.55 -7.83
C VAL A 255 2.18 9.56 -8.94
N MET A 256 2.86 8.44 -8.63
CA MET A 256 3.11 7.37 -9.60
C MET A 256 1.79 6.90 -10.20
N PHE A 257 0.80 6.61 -9.36
CA PHE A 257 -0.52 6.20 -9.79
C PHE A 257 -1.21 7.23 -10.70
N ILE A 258 -1.13 8.53 -10.36
CA ILE A 258 -1.66 9.61 -11.19
C ILE A 258 -0.99 9.65 -12.57
N LYS A 259 0.33 9.47 -12.63
CA LYS A 259 1.09 9.56 -13.88
C LYS A 259 0.88 8.36 -14.78
N THR A 260 0.82 7.16 -14.20
CA THR A 260 0.72 5.91 -14.95
C THR A 260 -0.72 5.46 -15.21
N GLY A 261 -1.67 5.89 -14.38
CA GLY A 261 -3.02 5.34 -14.37
C GLY A 261 -3.08 3.87 -13.94
N SER A 262 -1.96 3.32 -13.42
CA SER A 262 -1.80 1.90 -13.12
C SER A 262 -1.23 1.69 -11.73
N LEU A 263 -1.82 0.74 -10.99
CA LEU A 263 -1.33 0.28 -9.69
C LEU A 263 -0.05 -0.56 -9.82
N LEU A 264 0.29 -1.04 -11.03
CA LEU A 264 1.44 -1.93 -11.20
C LEU A 264 2.74 -1.28 -10.74
N ALA A 265 3.00 -0.05 -11.16
CA ALA A 265 4.23 0.64 -10.82
C ALA A 265 4.39 0.85 -9.30
N PRO A 266 3.39 1.42 -8.58
CA PRO A 266 3.51 1.55 -7.13
C PRO A 266 3.53 0.20 -6.40
N ILE A 267 2.78 -0.83 -6.84
CA ILE A 267 2.83 -2.18 -6.22
C ILE A 267 4.23 -2.78 -6.31
N LEU A 268 4.87 -2.70 -7.49
CA LEU A 268 6.21 -3.24 -7.68
C LEU A 268 7.25 -2.49 -6.84
N VAL A 269 7.18 -1.15 -6.84
CA VAL A 269 8.11 -0.33 -6.05
C VAL A 269 7.95 -0.61 -4.55
N HIS A 270 6.72 -0.70 -4.07
CA HIS A 270 6.42 -1.02 -2.66
C HIS A 270 6.97 -2.39 -2.29
N GLY A 271 6.65 -3.44 -3.07
CA GLY A 271 7.12 -4.79 -2.80
C GLY A 271 8.64 -4.94 -2.86
N LEU A 272 9.31 -4.29 -3.83
CA LEU A 272 10.77 -4.26 -3.92
C LEU A 272 11.40 -3.53 -2.73
N TRP A 273 10.85 -2.38 -2.34
CA TRP A 273 11.34 -1.59 -1.23
C TRP A 273 11.23 -2.35 0.09
N ASP A 274 10.05 -2.88 0.41
CA ASP A 274 9.82 -3.63 1.65
C ASP A 274 10.71 -4.87 1.74
N THR A 275 10.89 -5.57 0.61
CA THR A 275 11.82 -6.71 0.54
C THR A 275 13.26 -6.28 0.81
N LEU A 276 13.68 -5.16 0.21
CA LEU A 276 15.03 -4.64 0.40
C LEU A 276 15.25 -4.28 1.87
N VAL A 277 14.40 -3.45 2.47
CA VAL A 277 14.63 -2.97 3.84
C VAL A 277 14.43 -4.04 4.91
N THR A 278 13.74 -5.15 4.60
CA THR A 278 13.65 -6.32 5.49
C THR A 278 14.98 -7.09 5.57
N HIS A 279 15.71 -7.17 4.45
CA HIS A 279 16.90 -8.01 4.34
C HIS A 279 18.23 -7.24 4.29
N LEU A 280 18.17 -5.95 3.98
CA LEU A 280 19.31 -5.03 3.98
C LEU A 280 19.17 -4.05 5.13
N TYR A 281 20.13 -4.06 6.05
CA TYR A 281 20.26 -3.03 7.07
C TYR A 281 21.63 -2.37 7.02
N ILE A 282 21.63 -1.07 7.29
CA ILE A 282 22.83 -0.25 7.38
C ILE A 282 23.34 -0.36 8.82
N LYS A 283 24.32 -1.22 9.04
CA LYS A 283 24.90 -1.44 10.36
C LYS A 283 25.88 -0.32 10.68
N LEU A 284 25.50 0.51 11.66
CA LEU A 284 26.37 1.52 12.25
C LEU A 284 27.36 0.84 13.23
N PRO A 285 28.62 1.31 13.31
CA PRO A 285 29.57 0.84 14.30
C PRO A 285 29.05 1.07 15.74
N VAL A 286 29.40 0.17 16.67
CA VAL A 286 28.94 0.23 18.07
C VAL A 286 29.33 1.55 18.75
N SER A 287 30.50 2.09 18.40
CA SER A 287 30.94 3.42 18.87
C SER A 287 29.98 4.53 18.48
N VAL A 288 29.31 4.43 17.32
CA VAL A 288 28.34 5.42 16.82
C VAL A 288 27.00 5.30 17.54
N MET A 289 26.54 4.09 17.84
CA MET A 289 25.29 3.88 18.59
C MET A 289 25.36 4.44 20.03
N ALA A 290 26.57 4.63 20.56
CA ALA A 290 26.80 5.27 21.85
C ALA A 290 26.73 6.81 21.79
N TYR A 291 26.94 7.43 20.61
CA TYR A 291 26.80 8.87 20.41
C TYR A 291 25.34 9.23 20.13
N SER A 292 24.56 9.42 21.20
CA SER A 292 23.20 9.98 21.21
C SER A 292 22.21 9.33 20.22
N PRO A 293 21.22 8.55 20.72
CA PRO A 293 20.11 8.02 19.92
C PRO A 293 19.40 9.08 19.03
N ILE A 294 19.43 10.34 19.46
CA ILE A 294 18.85 11.49 18.75
C ILE A 294 19.65 11.83 17.49
N GLY A 295 20.98 11.74 17.53
CA GLY A 295 21.84 12.02 16.36
C GLY A 295 21.65 10.99 15.25
N VAL A 296 21.60 9.71 15.61
CA VAL A 296 21.33 8.61 14.66
C VAL A 296 19.92 8.72 14.06
N ALA A 297 18.91 9.02 14.88
CA ALA A 297 17.55 9.26 14.40
C ALA A 297 17.49 10.45 13.43
N PHE A 298 18.19 11.54 13.71
CA PHE A 298 18.21 12.75 12.87
C PHE A 298 18.84 12.48 11.49
N ILE A 299 19.91 11.69 11.43
CA ILE A 299 20.57 11.24 10.18
C ILE A 299 19.60 10.43 9.32
N SER A 300 18.96 9.40 9.89
CA SER A 300 18.01 8.57 9.17
C SER A 300 16.79 9.39 8.72
N ILE A 301 16.39 10.39 9.51
CA ILE A 301 15.27 11.27 9.18
C ILE A 301 15.61 12.22 8.03
N ALA A 302 16.76 12.88 8.09
CA ALA A 302 17.23 13.80 7.06
C ALA A 302 17.52 13.07 5.74
N GLY A 303 18.12 11.89 5.80
CA GLY A 303 18.39 11.07 4.62
C GLY A 303 17.11 10.59 3.93
N THR A 304 16.13 10.13 4.70
CA THR A 304 14.84 9.71 4.15
C THR A 304 14.02 10.90 3.64
N PHE A 305 14.09 12.07 4.28
CA PHE A 305 13.48 13.32 3.80
C PHE A 305 14.05 13.75 2.44
N LEU A 306 15.38 13.81 2.32
CA LEU A 306 16.06 14.20 1.07
C LEU A 306 15.77 13.19 -0.04
N THR A 307 15.76 11.90 0.30
CA THR A 307 15.38 10.80 -0.60
C THR A 307 13.99 11.02 -1.15
N CYS A 308 13.00 11.18 -0.28
CA CYS A 308 11.62 11.30 -0.71
C CYS A 308 11.35 12.59 -1.51
N LEU A 309 11.97 13.71 -1.13
CA LEU A 309 11.87 14.98 -1.87
C LEU A 309 12.46 14.86 -3.28
N MET A 310 13.66 14.28 -3.38
CA MET A 310 14.33 14.03 -4.66
C MET A 310 13.50 13.13 -5.57
N ILE A 311 12.82 12.11 -5.03
CA ILE A 311 12.01 11.18 -5.81
C ILE A 311 10.70 11.83 -6.26
N VAL A 312 10.05 12.62 -5.39
CA VAL A 312 8.87 13.39 -5.79
C VAL A 312 9.24 14.34 -6.93
N ILE A 313 10.35 15.05 -6.82
CA ILE A 313 10.85 15.94 -7.89
C ILE A 313 11.17 15.14 -9.16
N ALA A 314 11.91 14.04 -9.04
CA ALA A 314 12.30 13.19 -10.16
C ALA A 314 11.08 12.60 -10.89
N ILE A 315 10.03 12.23 -10.16
CA ILE A 315 8.81 11.71 -10.77
C ILE A 315 7.98 12.83 -11.37
N VAL A 316 7.92 14.01 -10.75
CA VAL A 316 7.24 15.18 -11.32
C VAL A 316 7.82 15.52 -12.70
N VAL A 317 9.13 15.42 -12.91
CA VAL A 317 9.77 15.67 -14.21
C VAL A 317 9.61 14.54 -15.24
N VAL A 318 9.32 13.30 -14.81
CA VAL A 318 9.04 12.21 -15.77
C VAL A 318 7.75 12.51 -16.54
N PRO A 319 7.76 12.48 -17.89
CA PRO A 319 6.57 12.74 -18.71
C PRO A 319 5.41 11.82 -18.33
N LYS A 320 4.18 12.34 -18.41
CA LYS A 320 2.97 11.57 -18.14
C LYS A 320 2.90 10.39 -19.10
N THR A 321 2.62 9.20 -18.57
CA THR A 321 2.40 8.01 -19.40
C THR A 321 0.91 7.73 -19.59
N SER A 322 0.02 8.40 -18.86
CA SER A 322 -1.43 8.40 -19.07
C SER A 322 -2.04 9.80 -18.90
N GLU A 323 -3.18 10.04 -19.55
CA GLU A 323 -4.01 11.23 -19.34
C GLU A 323 -5.07 11.02 -18.23
N TYR A 324 -5.07 9.86 -17.57
CA TYR A 324 -6.26 9.28 -16.95
C TYR A 324 -6.81 10.02 -15.70
N LEU A 325 -6.01 10.86 -15.02
CA LEU A 325 -6.35 11.34 -13.66
C LEU A 325 -6.26 12.85 -13.41
N TRP A 326 -6.15 13.68 -14.46
CA TRP A 326 -6.07 15.15 -14.32
C TRP A 326 -7.27 15.89 -14.90
N ARG A 327 -8.49 15.38 -14.69
CA ARG A 327 -9.71 16.17 -14.92
C ARG A 327 -10.17 16.83 -13.64
#